data_AF-G9KML1-F1
#
_entry.id   AF-G9KML1-F1
#
_cell.length_a   1.000
_cell.length_b   1.000
_cell.length_c   1.000
_cell.angle_alpha   90.00
_cell.angle_beta   90.00
_cell.angle_gamma   90.00
#
_symmetry.space_group_name_H-M   'P 1'
#
loop_
_entity.id
_entity.type
_entity.pdbx_description
1 polymer ?
#
loop_
_entity_poly.entity_id
_entity_poly.type
_entity_poly.pdbx_seq_one_letter_code
_entity_poly.pdbx_strand_id
1 'polypeptide(L)'
;GKPVQSRELQGYESTDFVGYFKGGLKYKAGGVASGLNHVLTNDLTAKRLLHVKGRRVVRATEVPLSWDSFNKGDCFIIDLGTEI
;
A
#
# COMPACT_ATOMS: atom_id res chain seq x y z
N GLY A 1 22.25 6.41 -23.31
CA GLY A 1 20.90 5.87 -23.09
C GLY A 1 20.84 4.36 -23.21
N LYS A 2 21.62 3.62 -22.41
CA LYS A 2 21.53 2.16 -22.33
C LYS A 2 20.33 1.62 -21.50
N PRO A 3 19.79 2.31 -20.48
CA PRO A 3 18.66 1.78 -19.72
C PRO A 3 17.34 1.91 -20.49
N VAL A 4 16.41 0.99 -20.22
CA VAL A 4 15.02 1.04 -20.69
C VAL A 4 14.21 1.88 -19.71
N GLN A 5 13.40 2.80 -20.23
CA GLN A 5 12.51 3.65 -19.43
C GLN A 5 11.09 3.11 -19.48
N SER A 6 10.43 3.06 -18.33
CA SER A 6 9.02 2.68 -18.20
C SER A 6 8.27 3.78 -17.44
N ARG A 7 7.00 3.99 -17.81
CA ARG A 7 6.09 4.86 -17.07
C ARG A 7 5.12 3.98 -16.27
N GLU A 8 5.25 4.05 -14.95
CA GLU A 8 4.40 3.29 -14.03
C GLU A 8 3.27 4.19 -13.51
N LEU A 9 2.05 3.67 -13.54
CA LEU A 9 0.85 4.34 -13.04
C LEU A 9 0.28 3.51 -11.88
N GLN A 10 -0.10 4.16 -10.80
CA GLN A 10 -0.66 3.48 -9.63
C GLN A 10 -1.87 2.61 -10.03
N GLY A 11 -1.80 1.32 -9.69
CA GLY A 11 -2.83 0.32 -10.00
C GLY A 11 -2.74 -0.30 -11.41
N TYR A 12 -1.92 0.27 -12.29
CA TYR A 12 -1.73 -0.16 -13.68
C TYR A 12 -0.24 -0.38 -14.00
N GLU A 13 0.55 -0.76 -13.00
CA GLU A 13 1.98 -0.97 -13.17
C GLU A 13 2.28 -2.16 -14.09
N SER A 14 3.44 -2.10 -14.76
CA SER A 14 3.95 -3.15 -15.62
C SER A 14 4.24 -4.43 -14.84
N THR A 15 4.16 -5.57 -15.54
CA THR A 15 4.46 -6.88 -14.94
C THR A 15 5.89 -6.98 -14.43
N ASP A 16 6.82 -6.33 -15.13
CA ASP A 16 8.24 -6.30 -14.76
C ASP A 16 8.43 -5.55 -13.45
N PHE A 17 7.81 -4.37 -13.31
CA PHE A 17 7.87 -3.56 -12.10
C PHE A 17 7.27 -4.28 -10.90
N VAL A 18 6.06 -4.84 -11.07
CA VAL A 18 5.38 -5.58 -10.01
C VAL A 18 6.18 -6.82 -9.61
N GLY A 19 6.86 -7.45 -10.56
CA GLY A 19 7.68 -8.65 -10.34
C GLY A 19 8.82 -8.45 -9.32
N TYR A 20 9.26 -7.21 -9.09
CA TYR A 20 10.28 -6.88 -8.10
C TYR A 20 9.79 -7.00 -6.65
N PHE A 21 8.49 -6.82 -6.40
CA PHE A 21 7.91 -6.76 -5.06
C PHE A 21 7.15 -8.04 -4.72
N LYS A 22 7.87 -9.07 -4.24
CA LYS A 22 7.27 -10.37 -3.93
C LYS A 22 6.20 -10.33 -2.82
N GLY A 23 6.31 -9.39 -1.89
CA GLY A 23 5.31 -9.14 -0.84
C GLY A 23 4.09 -8.32 -1.30
N GLY A 24 4.04 -7.94 -2.58
CA GLY A 24 3.02 -7.04 -3.12
C GLY A 24 3.37 -5.56 -2.94
N LEU A 25 2.43 -4.71 -3.34
CA LEU A 25 2.56 -3.25 -3.28
C LEU A 25 1.72 -2.69 -2.14
N LYS A 26 2.27 -1.71 -1.40
CA LYS A 26 1.56 -0.97 -0.36
C LYS A 26 1.43 0.49 -0.77
N TYR A 27 0.21 0.96 -1.03
CA TYR A 27 -0.06 2.37 -1.27
C TYR A 27 -0.42 3.05 0.04
N LYS A 28 0.45 3.96 0.48
CA LYS A 28 0.24 4.77 1.67
C LYS A 28 -0.48 6.06 1.28
N ALA A 29 -1.43 6.51 2.10
CA ALA A 29 -2.08 7.78 1.91
C ALA A 29 -1.12 8.93 2.27
N GLY A 30 -1.21 10.06 1.57
CA GLY A 30 -0.34 11.23 1.79
C GLY A 30 0.96 11.20 0.98
N GLY A 31 1.96 11.96 1.43
CA GLY A 31 3.25 12.10 0.75
C GLY A 31 4.08 13.24 1.33
N VAL A 32 4.93 13.86 0.51
CA VAL A 32 5.78 14.99 0.93
C VAL A 32 4.96 16.13 1.50
N ALA A 33 3.82 16.45 0.87
CA ALA A 33 2.92 17.52 1.33
C ALA A 33 2.32 17.26 2.72
N SER A 34 2.18 16.00 3.12
CA SER A 34 1.69 15.61 4.45
C SER A 34 2.81 15.32 5.45
N GLY A 35 4.07 15.66 5.12
CA GLY A 35 5.24 15.45 5.98
C GLY A 35 5.62 13.98 6.21
N LEU A 36 5.08 13.04 5.41
CA LEU A 36 5.39 11.63 5.57
C LEU A 36 6.77 11.31 5.01
N ASN A 37 7.62 10.73 5.87
CA ASN A 37 8.92 10.22 5.50
C ASN A 37 8.89 8.69 5.39
N HIS A 38 9.72 8.13 4.50
CA HIS A 38 9.91 6.68 4.40
C HIS A 38 10.91 6.13 5.44
N VAL A 39 11.32 6.97 6.41
CA VAL A 39 12.18 6.54 7.52
C VAL A 39 11.47 5.41 8.26
N LEU A 40 12.20 4.33 8.55
CA LEU A 40 11.74 3.26 9.42
C LEU A 40 11.62 3.83 10.84
N THR A 41 10.55 4.55 11.11
CA THR A 41 10.12 4.82 12.47
C THR A 41 9.60 3.51 13.02
N ASN A 42 10.08 3.10 14.20
CA ASN A 42 9.41 2.11 15.05
C ASN A 42 8.07 2.71 15.50
N ASP A 43 7.18 2.94 14.54
CA ASP A 43 5.96 3.70 14.69
C ASP A 43 4.90 2.77 15.27
N LEU A 44 4.99 2.61 16.59
CA LEU A 44 4.01 1.92 17.41
C LEU A 44 2.72 2.75 17.57
N THR A 45 2.59 3.90 16.88
CA THR A 45 1.42 4.78 16.94
C THR A 45 0.59 4.76 15.65
N ALA A 46 0.89 3.84 14.73
CA ALA A 46 0.12 3.68 13.50
C ALA A 46 -1.37 3.45 13.83
N LYS A 47 -2.25 4.17 13.14
CA LYS A 47 -3.70 3.98 13.21
C LYS A 47 -4.28 4.08 11.81
N ARG A 48 -4.29 2.95 11.10
CA ARG A 48 -4.65 2.90 9.68
C ARG A 48 -5.42 1.63 9.30
N LEU A 49 -6.15 1.73 8.20
CA LEU A 49 -6.85 0.60 7.58
C LEU A 49 -6.23 0.32 6.22
N LEU A 50 -5.84 -0.92 5.97
CA LEU A 50 -5.36 -1.37 4.67
C LEU A 50 -6.39 -2.28 4.01
N HIS A 51 -6.88 -1.88 2.84
CA HIS A 51 -7.71 -2.72 1.98
C HIS A 51 -6.82 -3.59 1.09
N VAL A 52 -6.90 -4.91 1.27
CA VAL A 52 -6.06 -5.89 0.57
C VAL A 52 -6.83 -6.52 -0.57
N LYS A 53 -6.34 -6.33 -1.79
CA LYS A 53 -6.98 -6.83 -3.00
C LYS A 53 -5.98 -7.39 -4.01
N GLY A 54 -6.45 -8.34 -4.81
CA GLY A 54 -5.73 -8.91 -5.94
C GLY A 54 -5.27 -10.35 -5.70
N ARG A 55 -5.46 -11.20 -6.72
CA ARG A 55 -5.15 -12.64 -6.67
C ARG A 55 -3.74 -12.97 -7.17
N ARG A 56 -3.29 -12.30 -8.23
CA ARG A 56 -1.95 -12.50 -8.81
C ARG A 56 -0.92 -11.53 -8.25
N VAL A 57 -1.37 -10.29 -8.01
CA VAL A 57 -0.57 -9.21 -7.47
C VAL A 57 -1.34 -8.66 -6.29
N VAL A 58 -0.83 -8.88 -5.09
CA VAL A 58 -1.45 -8.38 -3.86
C VAL A 58 -1.13 -6.90 -3.74
N ARG A 59 -2.17 -6.09 -3.53
CA ARG A 59 -2.07 -4.65 -3.29
C ARG A 59 -2.77 -4.33 -1.98
N ALA A 60 -2.07 -3.63 -1.09
CA ALA A 60 -2.60 -3.10 0.15
C ALA A 60 -2.73 -1.59 0.03
N THR A 61 -3.96 -1.08 -0.01
CA THR A 61 -4.24 0.35 -0.15
C THR A 61 -4.69 0.92 1.17
N GLU A 62 -4.05 1.99 1.63
CA GLU A 62 -4.51 2.72 2.82
C GLU A 62 -5.82 3.45 2.53
N VAL A 63 -6.84 3.15 3.33
CA VAL A 63 -8.20 3.67 3.21
C VAL A 63 -8.63 4.32 4.53
N PRO A 64 -9.68 5.16 4.55
CA PRO A 64 -10.19 5.74 5.79
C PRO A 64 -10.51 4.66 6.82
N LEU A 65 -10.09 4.85 8.08
CA LEU A 65 -10.40 3.94 9.18
C LEU A 65 -11.85 4.17 9.66
N SER A 66 -12.82 3.72 8.86
CA SER A 66 -14.25 3.70 9.18
C SER A 66 -14.92 2.46 8.60
N TRP A 67 -16.11 2.12 9.10
CA TRP A 67 -16.90 1.01 8.58
C TRP A 67 -17.29 1.18 7.11
N ASP A 68 -17.36 2.41 6.61
CA ASP A 68 -17.70 2.73 5.22
C ASP A 68 -16.68 2.17 4.21
N SER A 69 -15.44 1.96 4.65
CA SER A 69 -14.37 1.38 3.82
C SER A 69 -14.50 -0.13 3.65
N PHE A 70 -15.27 -0.82 4.51
CA PHE A 70 -15.34 -2.28 4.52
C PHE A 70 -16.33 -2.84 3.51
N ASN A 71 -16.06 -4.06 3.06
CA ASN A 71 -17.01 -4.86 2.31
C ASN A 71 -16.88 -6.35 2.67
N LYS A 72 -17.86 -7.18 2.29
CA LYS A 72 -17.90 -8.60 2.65
C LYS A 72 -17.01 -9.50 1.78
N GLY A 73 -16.48 -9.00 0.67
CA GLY A 73 -15.80 -9.80 -0.36
C GLY A 73 -14.28 -9.71 -0.33
N ASP A 74 -13.73 -8.72 0.36
CA ASP A 74 -12.30 -8.44 0.41
C ASP A 74 -11.73 -8.60 1.83
N CYS A 75 -10.40 -8.65 1.93
CA CYS A 75 -9.69 -8.68 3.20
C CYS A 75 -9.21 -7.28 3.61
N PHE A 76 -9.20 -7.03 4.92
CA PHE A 76 -8.75 -5.76 5.50
C PHE A 76 -7.77 -6.03 6.63
N ILE A 77 -6.75 -5.19 6.76
CA ILE A 77 -5.79 -5.22 7.87
C ILE A 77 -5.95 -3.91 8.65
N ILE A 78 -6.24 -4.03 9.94
CA ILE A 78 -6.28 -2.90 10.87
C ILE A 78 -4.93 -2.86 11.55
N ASP A 79 -4.17 -1.79 11.34
CA ASP A 79 -2.85 -1.62 11.96
C ASP A 79 -2.97 -0.53 13.03
N LEU A 80 -2.85 -0.96 14.29
CA LEU A 80 -2.91 -0.12 15.48
C LEU A 80 -1.52 0.08 16.12
N GLY A 81 -0.44 -0.19 15.37
CA GLY A 81 0.93 0.00 15.80
C GLY A 81 1.45 -1.16 16.65
N THR A 82 1.00 -1.28 17.89
CA THR A 82 1.41 -2.39 18.78
C THR A 82 0.76 -3.71 18.42
N GLU A 83 -0.37 -3.68 17.73
CA GLU A 83 -1.16 -4.84 17.33
C GLU A 83 -1.62 -4.70 15.87
N ILE A 84 -1.63 -5.83 15.16
CA ILE A 84 -2.05 -5.97 13.74
C ILE A 84 -3.08 -7.10 13.65
#